data_AF-A0A2W6C7M9-F1
#
_entry.id   AF-A0A2W6C7M9-F1
#
_cell.length_a   1.000
_cell.length_b   1.000
_cell.length_c   1.000
_cell.angle_alpha   90.00
_cell.angle_beta   90.00
_cell.angle_gamma   90.00
#
_symmetry.space_group_name_H-M   'P 1'
#
loop_
_entity.id
_entity.type
_entity.pdbx_description
1 polymer ?
#
loop_
_entity_poly.entity_id
_entity_poly.type
_entity_poly.pdbx_seq_one_letter_code
_entity_poly.pdbx_strand_id
1 'polypeptide(L)'
;MGFADTERNRAAVHEAGHALLASYRGLAVAIIELHRNDGEGTMRLREPPSELDRVWVLYGGPFAEKVVFRTWGPTVTPPELDELLVAHGLCHQMGITNTIEIRDQVESYLRDQQVRLELVAARLLETGAVQGAELDELLREALQLSPT
;
A
#
# COMPACT_ATOMS: atom_id res chain seq x y z
N MET A 1 14.16 -10.34 -2.43
CA MET A 1 15.05 -9.38 -3.14
C MET A 1 15.04 -8.10 -2.33
N GLY A 2 15.95 -7.14 -2.53
CA GLY A 2 15.90 -5.87 -1.79
C GLY A 2 15.76 -4.69 -2.74
N PHE A 3 14.85 -3.77 -2.46
CA PHE A 3 14.77 -2.50 -3.20
C PHE A 3 15.86 -1.55 -2.73
N ALA A 4 16.51 -0.87 -3.67
CA ALA A 4 17.26 0.34 -3.34
C ALA A 4 16.28 1.43 -2.88
N ASP A 5 16.66 2.21 -1.89
CA ASP A 5 15.85 3.32 -1.38
C ASP A 5 15.93 4.53 -2.33
N THR A 6 15.05 4.55 -3.34
CA THR A 6 14.90 5.63 -4.32
C THR A 6 13.45 6.11 -4.32
N GLU A 7 13.20 7.36 -4.70
CA GLU A 7 11.84 7.93 -4.78
C GLU A 7 10.90 7.06 -5.62
N ARG A 8 11.36 6.59 -6.79
CA ARG A 8 10.58 5.72 -7.67
C ARG A 8 10.25 4.36 -7.02
N ASN A 9 11.20 3.76 -6.31
CA ASN A 9 10.96 2.50 -5.62
C ASN A 9 10.03 2.69 -4.40
N ARG A 10 10.16 3.82 -3.69
CA ARG A 10 9.24 4.20 -2.62
C ARG A 10 7.82 4.34 -3.12
N ALA A 11 7.61 5.09 -4.19
CA ALA A 11 6.31 5.25 -4.83
C ALA A 11 5.71 3.92 -5.25
N ALA A 12 6.50 3.03 -5.87
CA ALA A 12 6.00 1.71 -6.26
C ALA A 12 5.59 0.86 -5.05
N VAL A 13 6.35 0.90 -3.96
CA VAL A 13 6.02 0.22 -2.69
C VAL A 13 4.80 0.85 -2.03
N HIS A 14 4.68 2.18 -2.07
CA HIS A 14 3.57 2.95 -1.53
C HIS A 14 2.25 2.53 -2.19
N GLU A 15 2.20 2.57 -3.51
CA GLU A 15 1.01 2.15 -4.25
C GLU A 15 0.68 0.66 -4.08
N ALA A 16 1.72 -0.18 -4.03
CA ALA A 16 1.53 -1.60 -3.72
C ALA A 16 0.94 -1.79 -2.32
N GLY A 17 1.34 -0.97 -1.34
CA GLY A 17 0.78 -0.94 0.01
C GLY A 17 -0.73 -0.69 0.02
N HIS A 18 -1.18 0.35 -0.67
CA HIS A 18 -2.61 0.63 -0.81
C HIS A 18 -3.37 -0.53 -1.45
N ALA A 19 -2.83 -1.10 -2.53
CA ALA A 19 -3.47 -2.19 -3.26
C ALA A 19 -3.57 -3.49 -2.44
N LEU A 20 -2.52 -3.82 -1.67
CA LEU A 20 -2.53 -4.98 -0.78
C LEU A 20 -3.57 -4.83 0.34
N LEU A 21 -3.68 -3.63 0.92
CA LEU A 21 -4.69 -3.36 1.95
C LEU A 21 -6.09 -3.34 1.36
N ALA A 22 -6.28 -2.76 0.18
CA ALA A 22 -7.55 -2.80 -0.53
C ALA A 22 -8.01 -4.25 -0.75
N SER A 23 -7.12 -5.09 -1.28
CA SER A 23 -7.40 -6.51 -1.53
C SER A 23 -7.69 -7.28 -0.25
N TYR A 24 -6.94 -7.02 0.83
CA TYR A 24 -7.20 -7.61 2.16
C TYR A 24 -8.59 -7.27 2.70
N ARG A 25 -9.05 -6.03 2.47
CA ARG A 25 -10.38 -5.55 2.85
C ARG A 25 -11.48 -6.02 1.88
N GLY A 26 -11.15 -6.85 0.89
CA GLY A 26 -12.10 -7.36 -0.11
C GLY A 26 -12.52 -6.31 -1.14
N LEU A 27 -11.77 -5.21 -1.28
CA LEU A 27 -12.04 -4.16 -2.23
C LEU A 27 -11.42 -4.50 -3.59
N ALA A 28 -12.18 -4.28 -4.66
CA ALA A 28 -11.70 -4.54 -6.01
C ALA A 28 -10.84 -3.37 -6.50
N VAL A 29 -9.54 -3.60 -6.66
CA VAL A 29 -8.63 -2.66 -7.32
C VAL A 29 -8.93 -2.64 -8.82
N ALA A 30 -9.03 -1.46 -9.41
CA ALA A 30 -9.19 -1.28 -10.85
C ALA A 30 -7.82 -1.26 -11.54
N ILE A 31 -6.93 -0.39 -11.07
CA ILE A 31 -5.60 -0.17 -11.62
C ILE A 31 -4.69 0.46 -10.55
N ILE A 32 -3.41 0.15 -10.65
CA ILE A 32 -2.31 0.81 -9.95
C ILE A 32 -1.41 1.41 -11.02
N GLU A 33 -1.04 2.67 -10.91
CA GLU A 33 -0.21 3.37 -11.89
C GLU A 33 0.98 4.01 -11.19
N LEU A 34 2.13 4.01 -11.89
CA LEU A 34 3.34 4.67 -11.47
C LEU A 34 3.73 5.70 -12.52
N HIS A 35 3.65 6.97 -12.16
CA HIS A 35 3.97 8.07 -13.06
C HIS A 35 5.48 8.11 -13.35
N ARG A 36 5.83 8.52 -14.57
CA ARG A 36 7.19 8.39 -15.09
C ARG A 36 8.14 9.52 -14.67
N ASN A 37 7.62 10.67 -14.25
CA ASN A 37 8.38 11.93 -14.26
C ASN A 37 8.61 12.55 -12.87
N ASP A 38 7.87 12.11 -11.85
CA ASP A 38 7.76 12.77 -10.55
C ASP A 38 7.90 11.81 -9.37
N GLY A 39 7.95 10.49 -9.62
CA GLY A 39 7.92 9.51 -8.52
C GLY A 39 6.58 9.50 -7.81
N GLU A 40 5.50 9.93 -8.48
CA GLU A 40 4.15 9.79 -7.98
C GLU A 40 3.50 8.52 -8.51
N GLY A 41 2.48 8.05 -7.81
CA GLY A 41 1.65 6.93 -8.21
C GLY A 41 0.18 7.20 -7.92
N THR A 42 -0.67 6.31 -8.39
CA THR A 42 -2.06 6.31 -7.95
C THR A 42 -2.66 4.91 -7.99
N MET A 43 -3.51 4.63 -7.01
CA MET A 43 -4.34 3.44 -6.97
C MET A 43 -5.81 3.84 -7.07
N ARG A 44 -6.53 3.19 -7.98
CA ARG A 44 -7.97 3.39 -8.16
C ARG A 44 -8.74 2.12 -7.84
N LEU A 45 -9.73 2.24 -6.98
CA LEU A 45 -10.71 1.18 -6.70
C LEU A 45 -11.84 1.20 -7.75
N ARG A 46 -12.46 0.04 -7.99
CA ARG A 46 -13.65 -0.05 -8.87
C ARG A 46 -14.88 0.59 -8.23
N GLU A 47 -14.95 0.55 -6.91
CA GLU A 47 -16.07 1.06 -6.12
C GLU A 47 -15.54 1.89 -4.94
N PRO A 48 -16.27 2.93 -4.50
CA PRO A 48 -15.89 3.69 -3.31
C PRO A 48 -15.89 2.79 -2.06
N PRO A 49 -14.83 2.81 -1.24
CA PRO A 49 -14.76 2.03 -0.02
C PRO A 49 -15.64 2.63 1.09
N SER A 50 -15.98 1.81 2.10
CA SER A 50 -16.52 2.34 3.36
C SER A 50 -15.49 3.26 4.04
N GLU A 51 -15.92 4.12 4.96
CA GLU A 51 -14.99 5.01 5.67
C GLU A 51 -13.94 4.24 6.48
N LEU A 52 -14.33 3.11 7.09
CA LEU A 52 -13.39 2.26 7.81
C LEU A 52 -12.37 1.60 6.86
N ASP A 53 -12.83 1.05 5.74
CA ASP A 53 -11.91 0.44 4.77
C ASP A 53 -10.99 1.48 4.15
N ARG A 54 -11.48 2.70 3.94
CA ARG A 54 -10.67 3.83 3.47
C ARG A 54 -9.55 4.16 4.44
N VAL A 55 -9.79 4.14 5.76
CA VAL A 55 -8.73 4.32 6.77
C VAL A 55 -7.64 3.26 6.61
N TRP A 56 -8.04 1.99 6.46
CA TRP A 56 -7.07 0.90 6.27
C TRP A 56 -6.25 1.08 5.00
N VAL A 57 -6.90 1.45 3.89
CA VAL A 57 -6.22 1.72 2.62
C VAL A 57 -5.25 2.89 2.76
N LEU A 58 -5.65 4.01 3.38
CA LEU A 58 -4.79 5.19 3.58
C LEU A 58 -3.55 4.89 4.42
N TYR A 59 -3.62 3.96 5.37
CA TYR A 59 -2.42 3.52 6.08
C TYR A 59 -1.49 2.65 5.23
N GLY A 60 -2.00 2.03 4.17
CA GLY A 60 -1.28 1.06 3.34
C GLY A 60 0.03 1.58 2.76
N GLY A 61 0.01 2.73 2.10
CA GLY A 61 1.20 3.30 1.44
C GLY A 61 2.33 3.65 2.40
N PRO A 62 2.11 4.56 3.37
CA PRO A 62 3.15 4.98 4.31
C PRO A 62 3.72 3.82 5.14
N PHE A 63 2.88 2.85 5.53
CA PHE A 63 3.36 1.69 6.29
C PHE A 63 4.11 0.68 5.42
N ALA A 64 3.74 0.52 4.14
CA ALA A 64 4.47 -0.35 3.23
C ALA A 64 5.90 0.14 3.04
N GLU A 65 6.09 1.46 2.88
CA GLU A 65 7.42 2.07 2.83
C GLU A 65 8.22 1.81 4.10
N LYS A 66 7.60 2.04 5.27
CA LYS A 66 8.23 1.79 6.57
C LYS A 66 8.70 0.33 6.69
N VAL A 67 7.89 -0.62 6.26
CA VAL A 67 8.20 -2.06 6.31
C VAL A 67 9.38 -2.41 5.40
N VAL A 68 9.36 -1.94 4.15
CA VAL A 68 10.37 -2.33 3.15
C VAL A 68 11.70 -1.60 3.35
N PHE A 69 11.68 -0.28 3.55
CA PHE A 69 12.89 0.52 3.63
C PHE A 69 13.43 0.68 5.07
N ARG A 70 12.67 0.21 6.07
CA ARG A 70 13.00 0.30 7.51
C ARG A 70 13.28 1.74 7.99
N THR A 71 12.86 2.70 7.19
CA THR A 71 12.97 4.13 7.40
C THR A 71 11.62 4.71 7.01
N TRP A 72 11.07 5.56 7.87
CA TRP A 72 10.25 6.65 7.36
C TRP A 72 11.19 7.44 6.45
N GLY A 73 10.84 7.67 5.19
CA GLY A 73 11.77 8.24 4.22
C GLY A 73 12.60 9.39 4.79
N PRO A 74 13.91 9.51 4.46
CA PRO A 74 14.79 10.54 5.02
C PRO A 74 14.30 11.98 4.75
N THR A 75 13.30 12.12 3.88
CA THR A 75 12.43 13.28 3.73
C THR A 75 11.00 12.80 3.96
N VAL A 76 10.46 12.99 5.17
CA VAL A 76 9.01 12.96 5.37
C VAL A 76 8.48 14.17 4.60
N THR A 77 8.04 13.94 3.37
CA THR A 77 7.38 14.93 2.52
C THR A 77 5.90 15.04 2.91
N PRO A 78 5.18 16.06 2.42
CA PRO A 78 3.78 16.31 2.77
C PRO A 78 2.77 15.18 2.47
N PRO A 79 2.86 14.40 1.35
CA PRO A 79 1.81 13.46 0.97
C PRO A 79 1.56 12.35 2.00
N GLU A 80 2.62 11.79 2.57
CA GLU A 80 2.51 10.74 3.59
C GLU A 80 1.89 11.30 4.87
N LEU A 81 2.25 12.53 5.24
CA LEU A 81 1.60 13.27 6.33
C LEU A 81 0.14 13.54 6.02
N ASP A 82 -0.20 13.92 4.79
CA ASP A 82 -1.57 14.24 4.37
C ASP A 82 -2.48 13.02 4.46
N GLU A 83 -2.04 11.84 3.99
CA GLU A 83 -2.83 10.61 4.09
C GLU A 83 -3.04 10.16 5.53
N LEU A 84 -1.99 10.22 6.36
CA LEU A 84 -2.09 9.89 7.78
C LEU A 84 -3.01 10.86 8.54
N LEU A 85 -2.99 12.15 8.17
CA LEU A 85 -3.90 13.17 8.70
C LEU A 85 -5.34 12.92 8.26
N VAL A 86 -5.57 12.55 6.99
CA VAL A 86 -6.90 12.19 6.48
C VAL A 86 -7.42 10.94 7.20
N ALA A 87 -6.59 9.91 7.35
CA ALA A 87 -6.95 8.69 8.08
C ALA A 87 -7.28 9.01 9.55
N HIS A 88 -6.50 9.87 10.20
CA HIS A 88 -6.78 10.33 11.56
C HIS A 88 -8.10 11.09 11.65
N GLY A 89 -8.38 12.00 10.70
CA GLY A 89 -9.63 12.75 10.63
C GLY A 89 -10.85 11.85 10.47
N LEU A 90 -10.77 10.84 9.60
CA LEU A 90 -11.82 9.83 9.40
C LEU A 90 -12.07 9.01 10.67
N CYS A 91 -11.00 8.54 11.34
CA CYS A 91 -11.11 7.86 12.62
C CYS A 91 -11.86 8.72 13.65
N HIS A 92 -11.50 10.00 13.75
CA HIS A 92 -12.17 10.93 14.66
C HIS A 92 -13.66 11.11 14.32
N GLN A 93 -14.01 11.26 13.03
CA GLN A 93 -15.40 11.40 12.57
C GLN A 93 -16.26 10.17 12.89
N MET A 94 -15.68 8.97 12.80
CA MET A 94 -16.34 7.71 13.14
C MET A 94 -16.36 7.42 14.66
N GLY A 95 -15.75 8.26 15.50
CA GLY A 95 -15.62 8.02 16.94
C GLY A 95 -14.63 6.91 17.31
N ILE A 96 -13.72 6.54 16.40
CA ILE A 96 -12.68 5.54 16.62
C ILE A 96 -11.55 6.18 17.42
N THR A 97 -11.41 5.76 18.67
CA THR A 97 -10.36 6.26 19.57
C THR A 97 -9.12 5.38 19.58
N ASN A 98 -9.24 4.08 19.27
CA ASN A 98 -8.12 3.14 19.25
C ASN A 98 -7.43 3.08 17.88
N THR A 99 -6.87 4.20 17.44
CA THR A 99 -6.16 4.27 16.15
C THR A 99 -4.83 3.53 16.17
N ILE A 100 -4.25 3.29 17.36
CA ILE A 100 -3.02 2.52 17.54
C ILE A 100 -3.22 1.08 17.10
N GLU A 101 -4.31 0.45 17.54
CA GLU A 101 -4.60 -0.95 17.18
C GLU A 101 -4.76 -1.13 15.66
N ILE A 102 -5.45 -0.20 14.98
CA ILE A 102 -5.58 -0.27 13.50
C ILE A 102 -4.20 -0.18 12.84
N ARG A 103 -3.35 0.75 13.28
CA ARG A 103 -2.00 0.92 12.74
C ARG A 103 -1.14 -0.32 12.96
N ASP A 104 -1.22 -0.92 14.14
CA ASP A 104 -0.47 -2.14 14.46
C ASP A 104 -0.94 -3.33 13.60
N GLN A 105 -2.25 -3.46 13.37
CA GLN A 105 -2.80 -4.49 12.49
C GLN A 105 -2.37 -4.29 11.03
N VAL A 106 -2.38 -3.06 10.51
CA VAL A 106 -1.89 -2.74 9.17
C VAL A 106 -0.41 -3.05 9.03
N GLU A 107 0.41 -2.64 10.00
CA GLU A 107 1.85 -2.91 9.98
C GLU A 107 2.15 -4.41 10.04
N SER A 108 1.49 -5.15 10.93
CA SER A 108 1.65 -6.60 11.05
C SER A 108 1.28 -7.30 9.74
N TYR A 109 0.14 -6.94 9.15
CA TYR A 109 -0.29 -7.50 7.88
C TYR A 109 0.74 -7.24 6.78
N LEU A 110 1.21 -6.00 6.63
CA LEU A 110 2.20 -5.66 5.59
C LEU A 110 3.55 -6.38 5.79
N ARG A 111 3.98 -6.58 7.05
CA ARG A 111 5.17 -7.39 7.34
C ARG A 111 4.97 -8.85 6.93
N ASP A 112 3.83 -9.44 7.26
CA ASP A 112 3.50 -10.82 6.88
C ASP A 112 3.38 -10.98 5.36
N GLN A 113 2.95 -9.92 4.67
CA GLN A 113 2.80 -9.86 3.22
C GLN A 113 3.99 -9.25 2.49
N GLN A 114 5.14 -9.06 3.14
CA GLN A 114 6.26 -8.33 2.55
C GLN A 114 6.68 -8.90 1.18
N VAL A 115 6.70 -10.23 1.02
CA VAL A 115 7.05 -10.85 -0.27
C VAL A 115 6.06 -10.47 -1.38
N ARG A 116 4.75 -10.41 -1.08
CA ARG A 116 3.72 -9.99 -2.04
C ARG A 116 3.82 -8.51 -2.35
N LEU A 117 4.05 -7.70 -1.32
CA LEU A 117 4.26 -6.27 -1.46
C LEU A 117 5.41 -5.99 -2.43
N GLU A 118 6.54 -6.66 -2.23
CA GLU A 118 7.71 -6.50 -3.09
C GLU A 118 7.48 -7.00 -4.51
N LEU A 119 6.73 -8.10 -4.69
CA LEU A 119 6.37 -8.63 -6.00
C LEU A 119 5.51 -7.63 -6.80
N VAL A 120 4.47 -7.06 -6.17
CA VAL A 120 3.60 -6.06 -6.80
C VAL A 120 4.39 -4.80 -7.14
N ALA A 121 5.22 -4.30 -6.22
CA ALA A 121 6.06 -3.14 -6.46
C ALA A 121 7.06 -3.38 -7.61
N ALA A 122 7.69 -4.55 -7.66
CA ALA A 122 8.61 -4.90 -8.74
C ALA A 122 7.89 -4.93 -10.10
N ARG A 123 6.69 -5.52 -10.13
CA ARG A 123 5.87 -5.55 -11.35
C ARG A 123 5.46 -4.15 -11.80
N LEU A 124 5.08 -3.30 -10.86
CA LEU A 124 4.71 -1.91 -11.13
C LEU A 124 5.91 -1.09 -11.65
N LEU A 125 7.11 -1.33 -11.14
CA LEU A 125 8.34 -0.69 -11.65
C LEU A 125 8.67 -1.11 -13.08
N GLU A 126 8.47 -2.38 -13.40
CA GLU A 126 8.73 -2.95 -14.73
C GLU A 126 7.76 -2.42 -15.79
N THR A 127 6.48 -2.37 -15.46
CA THR A 127 5.39 -2.11 -16.42
C THR A 127 4.91 -0.66 -16.40
N GLY A 128 5.06 0.03 -15.27
CA GLY A 128 4.47 1.33 -14.98
C GLY A 128 2.98 1.29 -14.62
N ALA A 129 2.30 0.15 -14.75
CA ALA A 129 0.92 -0.02 -14.34
C ALA A 129 0.56 -1.50 -14.12
N VAL A 130 -0.24 -1.78 -13.09
CA VAL A 130 -0.77 -3.11 -12.79
C VAL A 130 -2.29 -3.04 -12.79
N GLN A 131 -2.93 -3.88 -13.61
CA GLN A 131 -4.40 -3.96 -13.64
C GLN A 131 -4.91 -4.80 -12.47
N GLY A 132 -6.15 -4.56 -12.02
CA GLY A 132 -6.74 -5.31 -10.91
C GLY A 132 -6.72 -6.83 -11.08
N ALA A 133 -7.00 -7.34 -12.29
CA ALA A 133 -6.95 -8.77 -12.57
C ALA A 133 -5.52 -9.35 -12.48
N GLU A 134 -4.52 -8.58 -12.89
CA GLU A 134 -3.11 -8.94 -12.78
C GLU A 134 -2.66 -8.93 -11.32
N LEU A 135 -3.11 -7.94 -10.53
CA LEU A 135 -2.91 -7.93 -9.09
C LEU A 135 -3.46 -9.21 -8.43
N ASP A 136 -4.68 -9.62 -8.77
CA ASP A 136 -5.29 -10.84 -8.24
C ASP A 136 -4.49 -12.11 -8.57
N GLU A 137 -3.79 -12.13 -9.71
CA GLU A 137 -2.88 -13.21 -10.09
C GLU A 137 -1.58 -13.18 -9.26
N LEU A 138 -0.93 -12.02 -9.16
CA LEU A 138 0.30 -11.85 -8.37
C LEU A 138 0.10 -12.25 -6.89
N LEU A 139 -1.04 -11.87 -6.31
CA LEU A 139 -1.36 -12.22 -4.92
C LEU A 139 -1.61 -13.72 -4.73
N ARG A 140 -2.09 -14.42 -5.77
CA ARG A 140 -2.28 -15.88 -5.77
C ARG A 140 -0.97 -16.64 -5.99
N GLU A 141 -0.09 -16.17 -6.87
CA GLU A 141 1.18 -16.85 -7.19
C GLU A 141 2.13 -16.88 -5.98
N ALA A 142 2.16 -15.81 -5.19
CA ALA A 142 2.96 -15.76 -3.98
C ALA A 142 2.55 -16.80 -2.91
N LEU A 143 1.31 -17.33 -2.93
CA LEU A 143 0.92 -18.45 -2.07
C LEU A 143 1.63 -19.76 -2.45
N GLN A 144 2.03 -19.91 -3.71
CA GLN A 144 2.63 -21.15 -4.22
C GLN A 144 4.15 -21.18 -4.01
N LEU A 145 4.77 -20.03 -3.73
CA LEU A 145 6.21 -19.88 -3.50
C LEU A 145 6.62 -19.95 -2.03
N SER A 146 5.67 -20.06 -1.10
CA SER A 146 5.95 -20.31 0.32
C SER A 146 6.17 -21.80 0.57
N PRO A 147 7.37 -22.26 0.96
CA PRO A 147 7.57 -23.66 1.33
C PRO A 147 6.77 -23.95 2.60
N THR A 148 5.97 -25.03 2.55
CA THR A 148 5.37 -25.69 3.73
C THR A 148 6.42 -26.14 4.72
#